data_AF-A0A416EL94-F1
#
_entry.id   AF-A0A416EL94-F1
#
_cell.length_a   1.000
_cell.length_b   1.000
_cell.length_c   1.000
_cell.angle_alpha   90.00
_cell.angle_beta   90.00
_cell.angle_gamma   90.00
#
_symmetry.space_group_name_H-M   'P 1'
#
loop_
_entity.id
_entity.type
_entity.pdbx_description
1 polymer ?
#
loop_
_entity_poly.entity_id
_entity_poly.type
_entity_poly.pdbx_seq_one_letter_code
_entity_poly.pdbx_strand_id
1 'polypeptide(L)'
;MTIKEMETLSGMARANIRYYEQEGLLCPKRTSNGYRDYSQEDLGTLMRIKLLRSLNISLEEIRDLQSGKADLPDTLSVKLRELEQVMKDADRARQICRAMREDRVTYATLDAARYLNGIGDQDAGKPEPYVKAEEDSVPKACCPWRRFLARSLDYSLCSLILTAVLALVFHVNIARMQENLFAVCLEMWFSMALMLLLEPLFLHWFGTTPGKCIFGLRLEDEDGRRLTYNKGLNRTWNVIVQGLGLYIPVYRLVKLWKSYKRCGENVDMPWDEGVVYSVKDFGSFRGWLYALAYTLLIGASVMVTAFAEVPPNRGDMTVAQFAENYNFLAEYYGIDSGQYLDRDGLWAANKTDGTFIINLGGVETPDFEYTLKDGYINEIRMTVEVTDSEDWIGSFGNELTLAVLSFAGAQRDAGLLFGGRKAIADEIAEDPFGDLEYSRAGIKMRRHVAYEGYIMTSYVMIRDESESGRFLLEFSMTK
;
A
#
# COMPACT_ATOMS: atom_id res chain seq x y z
N MET A 1 -9.21 -14.75 -47.19
CA MET A 1 -8.91 -13.32 -47.44
C MET A 1 -7.99 -12.76 -46.37
N THR A 2 -7.12 -11.84 -46.73
CA THR A 2 -6.23 -11.14 -45.77
C THR A 2 -6.96 -10.01 -45.04
N ILE A 3 -6.39 -9.54 -43.92
CA ILE A 3 -6.95 -8.39 -43.20
C ILE A 3 -6.97 -7.10 -44.04
N LYS A 4 -6.02 -6.97 -44.99
CA LYS A 4 -5.96 -5.84 -45.92
C LYS A 4 -7.12 -5.90 -46.91
N GLU A 5 -7.43 -7.08 -47.42
CA GLU A 5 -8.60 -7.28 -48.29
C GLU A 5 -9.91 -7.03 -47.55
N MET A 6 -10.01 -7.48 -46.28
CA MET A 6 -11.16 -7.18 -45.43
C MET A 6 -11.35 -5.68 -45.21
N GLU A 7 -10.28 -4.93 -44.95
CA GLU A 7 -10.30 -3.47 -44.83
C GLU A 7 -10.81 -2.81 -46.12
N THR A 8 -10.28 -3.21 -47.28
CA THR A 8 -10.70 -2.67 -48.58
C THR A 8 -12.17 -2.96 -48.87
N LEU A 9 -12.64 -4.18 -48.61
CA LEU A 9 -14.01 -4.60 -48.95
C LEU A 9 -15.07 -4.12 -47.95
N SER A 10 -14.73 -4.04 -46.66
CA SER A 10 -15.64 -3.55 -45.61
C SER A 10 -15.60 -2.04 -45.40
N GLY A 11 -14.53 -1.38 -45.86
CA GLY A 11 -14.25 0.03 -45.60
C GLY A 11 -13.98 0.32 -44.11
N MET A 12 -13.58 -0.68 -43.33
CA MET A 12 -13.23 -0.53 -41.91
C MET A 12 -11.73 -0.66 -41.70
N ALA A 13 -11.17 0.21 -40.86
CA ALA A 13 -9.77 0.16 -40.48
C ALA A 13 -9.41 -1.19 -39.84
N ARG A 14 -8.22 -1.72 -40.12
CA ARG A 14 -7.73 -2.99 -39.56
C ARG A 14 -7.82 -3.08 -38.03
N ALA A 15 -7.64 -1.95 -37.34
CA ALA A 15 -7.76 -1.88 -35.89
C ALA A 15 -9.16 -2.29 -35.41
N ASN A 16 -10.22 -1.84 -36.08
CA ASN A 16 -11.61 -2.19 -35.74
C ASN A 16 -11.90 -3.66 -36.01
N ILE A 17 -11.36 -4.21 -37.11
CA ILE A 17 -11.51 -5.63 -37.45
C ILE A 17 -10.85 -6.50 -36.37
N ARG A 18 -9.64 -6.14 -35.93
CA ARG A 18 -8.94 -6.81 -34.81
C ARG A 18 -9.69 -6.67 -33.50
N TYR A 19 -10.28 -5.51 -33.26
CA TYR A 19 -11.06 -5.26 -32.06
C TYR A 19 -12.29 -6.18 -31.99
N TYR A 20 -13.02 -6.34 -33.09
CA TYR A 20 -14.16 -7.28 -33.13
C TYR A 20 -13.75 -8.74 -33.02
N GLU A 21 -12.56 -9.12 -33.51
CA GLU A 21 -11.97 -10.44 -33.24
C GLU A 21 -11.66 -10.64 -31.74
N GLN A 22 -11.09 -9.62 -31.07
CA GLN A 22 -10.81 -9.66 -29.64
C GLN A 22 -12.08 -9.73 -28.79
N GLU A 23 -13.14 -9.03 -29.20
CA GLU A 23 -14.45 -9.07 -28.56
C GLU A 23 -15.25 -10.35 -28.88
N GLY A 24 -14.68 -11.28 -29.65
CA GLY A 24 -15.27 -12.58 -29.98
C GLY A 24 -16.42 -12.52 -30.99
N LEU A 25 -16.57 -11.40 -31.71
CA LEU A 25 -17.64 -11.21 -32.71
C LEU A 25 -17.25 -11.72 -34.10
N LEU A 26 -15.96 -12.00 -34.31
CA LEU A 26 -15.38 -12.58 -35.52
C LEU A 26 -14.34 -13.64 -35.16
N CYS A 27 -14.43 -14.81 -35.77
CA CYS A 27 -13.55 -15.94 -35.50
C CYS A 27 -12.94 -16.49 -36.80
N PRO A 28 -12.04 -15.75 -37.46
CA PRO A 28 -11.45 -16.19 -38.71
C PRO A 28 -10.59 -17.44 -38.51
N LYS A 29 -10.57 -18.32 -39.52
CA LYS A 29 -9.67 -19.48 -39.53
C LYS A 29 -8.23 -19.00 -39.63
N ARG A 30 -7.30 -19.86 -39.20
CA ARG A 30 -5.86 -19.64 -39.39
C ARG A 30 -5.30 -20.66 -40.36
N THR A 31 -4.43 -20.21 -41.26
CA THR A 31 -3.68 -21.08 -42.14
C THR A 31 -2.60 -21.85 -41.38
N SER A 32 -2.03 -22.90 -41.98
CA SER A 32 -0.96 -23.72 -41.40
C SER A 32 0.29 -22.94 -40.97
N ASN A 33 0.52 -21.79 -41.60
CA ASN A 33 1.58 -20.82 -41.33
C ASN A 33 1.16 -19.69 -40.36
N GLY A 34 0.02 -19.84 -39.66
CA GLY A 34 -0.40 -18.98 -38.56
C GLY A 34 -1.06 -17.65 -38.95
N TYR A 35 -1.19 -17.37 -40.24
CA TYR A 35 -1.85 -16.17 -40.75
C TYR A 35 -3.38 -16.29 -40.66
N ARG A 36 -4.06 -15.14 -40.54
CA ARG A 36 -5.53 -15.07 -40.53
C ARG A 36 -6.06 -15.22 -41.95
N ASP A 37 -7.03 -16.11 -42.10
CA ASP A 37 -7.76 -16.31 -43.33
C ASP A 37 -9.25 -16.07 -43.09
N TYR A 38 -9.68 -14.87 -43.46
CA TYR A 38 -11.07 -14.45 -43.36
C TYR A 38 -11.87 -15.05 -44.51
N SER A 39 -13.00 -15.66 -44.20
CA SER A 39 -13.96 -16.17 -45.17
C SER A 39 -14.89 -15.06 -45.69
N GLN A 40 -15.66 -15.37 -46.73
CA GLN A 40 -16.75 -14.49 -47.17
C GLN A 40 -17.85 -14.34 -46.11
N GLU A 41 -18.05 -15.36 -45.28
CA GLU A 41 -18.99 -15.30 -44.16
C GLU A 41 -18.51 -14.32 -43.08
N ASP A 42 -17.21 -14.29 -42.80
CA ASP A 42 -16.61 -13.31 -41.88
C ASP A 42 -16.80 -11.89 -42.39
N LEU A 43 -16.65 -11.66 -43.71
CA LEU A 43 -16.97 -10.37 -44.32
C LEU A 43 -18.45 -10.00 -44.15
N GLY A 44 -19.36 -10.96 -44.36
CA GLY A 44 -20.80 -10.76 -44.14
C GLY A 44 -21.12 -10.39 -42.70
N THR A 45 -20.54 -11.10 -41.73
CA THR A 45 -20.69 -10.80 -40.29
C THR A 45 -20.13 -9.43 -39.96
N LEU A 46 -18.95 -9.09 -40.48
CA LEU A 46 -18.34 -7.78 -40.30
C LEU A 46 -19.23 -6.65 -40.85
N MET A 47 -19.88 -6.85 -42.01
CA MET A 47 -20.84 -5.89 -42.57
C MET A 47 -22.10 -5.74 -41.72
N ARG A 48 -22.63 -6.83 -41.15
CA ARG A 48 -23.76 -6.77 -40.20
C ARG A 48 -23.40 -5.97 -38.95
N ILE A 49 -22.23 -6.24 -38.37
CA ILE A 49 -21.72 -5.48 -37.21
C ILE A 49 -21.63 -4.00 -37.55
N LYS A 50 -21.06 -3.64 -38.71
CA LYS A 50 -20.98 -2.25 -39.17
C LYS A 50 -22.34 -1.56 -39.21
N LEU A 51 -23.35 -2.22 -39.80
CA LEU A 51 -24.69 -1.69 -39.91
C LEU A 51 -25.34 -1.49 -38.53
N LEU A 52 -25.33 -2.50 -37.67
CA LEU A 52 -25.94 -2.41 -36.34
C LEU A 52 -25.25 -1.36 -35.46
N ARG A 53 -23.92 -1.25 -35.55
CA ARG A 53 -23.16 -0.19 -34.89
C ARG A 53 -23.53 1.20 -35.38
N SER A 54 -23.82 1.37 -36.67
CA SER A 54 -24.28 2.66 -37.21
C SER A 54 -25.66 3.08 -36.69
N LEU A 55 -26.45 2.14 -36.17
CA LEU A 55 -27.73 2.37 -35.50
C LEU A 55 -27.56 2.53 -33.97
N ASN A 56 -26.34 2.74 -33.48
CA ASN A 56 -26.01 2.81 -32.04
C ASN A 56 -26.41 1.57 -31.23
N ILE A 57 -26.44 0.39 -31.85
CA ILE A 57 -26.57 -0.88 -31.12
C ILE A 57 -25.20 -1.22 -30.53
N SER A 58 -25.17 -1.58 -29.25
CA SER A 58 -23.96 -1.91 -28.51
C SER A 58 -23.37 -3.26 -28.94
N LEU A 59 -22.09 -3.50 -28.65
CA LEU A 59 -21.45 -4.79 -28.96
C LEU A 59 -22.02 -5.95 -28.13
N GLU A 60 -22.54 -5.66 -26.94
CA GLU A 60 -23.21 -6.63 -26.08
C GLU A 60 -24.53 -7.09 -26.71
N GLU A 61 -25.38 -6.15 -27.14
CA GLU A 61 -26.62 -6.46 -27.88
C GLU A 61 -26.33 -7.22 -29.17
N ILE A 62 -25.29 -6.84 -29.92
CA ILE A 62 -24.88 -7.58 -31.14
C ILE A 62 -24.46 -9.02 -30.81
N ARG A 63 -23.80 -9.25 -29.67
CA ARG A 63 -23.41 -10.59 -29.22
C ARG A 63 -24.64 -11.42 -28.80
N ASP A 64 -25.60 -10.79 -28.15
CA ASP A 64 -26.86 -11.44 -27.78
C ASP A 64 -27.70 -11.80 -29.02
N LEU A 65 -27.70 -10.95 -30.04
CA LEU A 65 -28.28 -11.24 -31.35
C LEU A 65 -27.55 -12.40 -32.06
N GLN A 66 -26.21 -12.42 -32.06
CA GLN A 66 -25.43 -13.51 -32.67
C GLN A 66 -25.63 -14.86 -31.96
N SER A 67 -25.84 -14.84 -30.64
CA SER A 67 -26.04 -16.04 -29.82
C SER A 67 -27.52 -16.47 -29.72
N GLY A 68 -28.44 -15.71 -30.30
CA GLY A 68 -29.89 -15.99 -30.27
C GLY A 68 -30.56 -15.72 -28.92
N LYS A 69 -29.91 -14.99 -28.01
CA LYS A 69 -30.49 -14.56 -26.73
C LYS A 69 -31.47 -13.39 -26.89
N ALA A 70 -31.29 -12.60 -27.93
CA ALA A 70 -32.16 -11.49 -28.29
C ALA A 70 -32.66 -11.66 -29.73
N ASP A 71 -33.84 -11.13 -30.01
CA ASP A 71 -34.39 -11.08 -31.36
C ASP A 71 -34.14 -9.72 -32.02
N LEU A 72 -33.86 -9.73 -33.32
CA LEU A 72 -33.52 -8.53 -34.07
C LEU A 72 -34.71 -7.57 -34.21
N PRO A 73 -35.92 -8.01 -34.61
CA PRO A 73 -37.14 -7.19 -34.58
C PRO A 73 -37.40 -6.48 -33.26
N ASP A 74 -37.25 -7.17 -32.12
CA ASP A 74 -37.47 -6.58 -30.80
C ASP A 74 -36.43 -5.50 -30.47
N THR A 75 -35.15 -5.79 -30.73
CA THR A 75 -34.04 -4.84 -30.55
C THR A 75 -34.25 -3.59 -31.41
N LEU A 76 -34.65 -3.76 -32.67
CA LEU A 76 -34.95 -2.65 -33.57
C LEU A 76 -36.19 -1.86 -33.13
N SER A 77 -37.21 -2.53 -32.58
CA SER A 77 -38.43 -1.86 -32.06
C SER A 77 -38.13 -1.01 -30.83
N VAL A 78 -37.19 -1.42 -29.97
CA VAL A 78 -36.66 -0.58 -28.88
C VAL A 78 -35.92 0.62 -29.46
N LYS A 79 -35.01 0.41 -30.41
CA LYS A 79 -34.25 1.52 -31.04
C LYS A 79 -35.14 2.50 -31.78
N LEU A 80 -36.19 2.04 -32.45
CA LEU A 80 -37.18 2.91 -33.11
C LEU A 80 -37.88 3.81 -32.09
N ARG A 81 -38.32 3.26 -30.94
CA ARG A 81 -38.93 4.06 -29.87
C ARG A 81 -37.96 5.08 -29.28
N GLU A 82 -36.69 4.70 -29.09
CA GLU A 82 -35.64 5.64 -28.65
C GLU A 82 -35.45 6.77 -29.66
N LEU A 83 -35.36 6.46 -30.96
CA LEU A 83 -35.21 7.46 -32.02
C LEU A 83 -36.43 8.36 -32.15
N GLU A 84 -37.64 7.81 -32.05
CA GLU A 84 -38.88 8.60 -32.02
C GLU A 84 -38.91 9.57 -30.85
N GLN A 85 -38.43 9.14 -29.67
CA GLN A 85 -38.31 10.02 -28.51
C GLN A 85 -37.29 11.12 -28.75
N VAL A 86 -36.09 10.79 -29.27
CA VAL A 86 -35.08 11.79 -29.64
C VAL A 86 -35.61 12.79 -30.66
N MET A 87 -36.37 12.33 -31.66
CA MET A 87 -36.99 13.22 -32.65
C MET A 87 -38.01 14.16 -32.02
N LYS A 88 -38.86 13.67 -31.11
CA LYS A 88 -39.81 14.51 -30.35
C LYS A 88 -39.09 15.53 -29.49
N ASP A 89 -38.06 15.11 -28.76
CA ASP A 89 -37.29 15.98 -27.87
C ASP A 89 -36.53 17.05 -28.65
N ALA A 90 -35.94 16.67 -29.79
CA ALA A 90 -35.25 17.59 -30.69
C ALA A 90 -36.23 18.59 -31.35
N ASP A 91 -37.42 18.14 -31.75
CA ASP A 91 -38.44 19.03 -32.28
C ASP A 91 -38.90 20.05 -31.24
N ARG A 92 -39.09 19.61 -30.00
CA ARG A 92 -39.47 20.49 -28.90
C ARG A 92 -38.37 21.50 -28.54
N ALA A 93 -37.09 21.09 -28.54
CA ALA A 93 -35.95 22.00 -28.43
C ALA A 93 -35.99 23.06 -29.54
N ARG A 94 -36.22 22.61 -30.78
CA ARG A 94 -36.32 23.46 -31.95
C ARG A 94 -37.45 24.47 -31.80
N GLN A 95 -38.61 24.08 -31.29
CA GLN A 95 -39.74 24.97 -31.00
C GLN A 95 -39.38 26.02 -29.94
N ILE A 96 -38.71 25.62 -28.85
CA ILE A 96 -38.25 26.54 -27.81
C ILE A 96 -37.25 27.55 -28.35
N CYS A 97 -36.23 27.08 -29.08
CA CYS A 97 -35.26 27.95 -29.73
C CYS A 97 -35.92 28.95 -30.71
N ARG A 98 -36.95 28.52 -31.45
CA ARG A 98 -37.71 29.41 -32.34
C ARG A 98 -38.48 30.47 -31.56
N ALA A 99 -39.23 30.09 -30.54
CA ALA A 99 -40.01 31.04 -29.75
C ALA A 99 -39.13 32.04 -29.00
N MET A 100 -38.04 31.59 -28.35
CA MET A 100 -37.08 32.49 -27.69
C MET A 100 -36.47 33.50 -28.66
N ARG A 101 -36.21 33.07 -29.91
CA ARG A 101 -35.69 33.93 -30.97
C ARG A 101 -36.74 34.93 -31.48
N GLU A 102 -37.99 34.50 -31.64
CA GLU A 102 -39.11 35.35 -32.08
C GLU A 102 -39.51 36.39 -31.03
N ASP A 103 -39.54 35.98 -29.77
CA ASP A 103 -39.77 36.84 -28.60
C ASP A 103 -38.58 37.82 -28.36
N ARG A 104 -37.48 37.70 -29.11
CA ARG A 104 -36.25 38.53 -29.01
C ARG A 104 -35.73 38.64 -27.57
N VAL A 105 -35.80 37.54 -26.84
CA VAL A 105 -35.45 37.49 -25.43
C VAL A 105 -33.95 37.72 -25.25
N THR A 106 -33.59 38.65 -24.38
CA THR A 106 -32.22 38.81 -23.88
C THR A 106 -32.04 38.03 -22.58
N TYR A 107 -30.81 37.71 -22.19
CA TYR A 107 -30.56 37.01 -20.92
C TYR A 107 -31.19 37.71 -19.72
N ALA A 108 -31.17 39.05 -19.69
CA ALA A 108 -31.76 39.85 -18.61
C ALA A 108 -33.29 39.82 -18.57
N THR A 109 -33.95 39.50 -19.70
CA THR A 109 -35.41 39.46 -19.83
C THR A 109 -35.94 38.04 -20.00
N LEU A 110 -35.10 37.03 -19.75
CA LEU A 110 -35.44 35.62 -19.93
C LEU A 110 -36.35 35.14 -18.79
N ASP A 111 -37.63 34.97 -19.11
CA ASP A 111 -38.56 34.24 -18.26
C ASP A 111 -38.39 32.74 -18.48
N ALA A 112 -37.47 32.13 -17.72
CA ALA A 112 -37.19 30.70 -17.81
C ALA A 112 -38.44 29.84 -17.51
N ALA A 113 -39.32 30.29 -16.62
CA ALA A 113 -40.50 29.53 -16.23
C ALA A 113 -41.49 29.37 -17.40
N ARG A 114 -41.62 30.40 -18.24
CA ARG A 114 -42.45 30.35 -19.46
C ARG A 114 -41.98 29.27 -20.45
N TYR A 115 -40.68 29.12 -20.66
CA TYR A 115 -40.14 28.18 -21.66
C TYR A 115 -39.99 26.75 -21.11
N LEU A 116 -39.68 26.59 -19.81
CA LEU A 116 -39.55 25.28 -19.15
C LEU A 116 -40.92 24.59 -18.97
N ASN A 117 -41.96 25.34 -18.62
CA ASN A 117 -43.31 24.81 -18.47
C ASN A 117 -44.03 24.59 -19.82
N GLY A 118 -43.34 24.85 -20.94
CA GLY A 118 -43.84 24.67 -22.30
C GLY A 118 -44.42 25.96 -22.90
N ILE A 119 -44.12 26.18 -24.17
CA ILE A 119 -44.80 27.18 -25.00
C ILE A 119 -46.20 26.62 -25.27
N GLY A 120 -47.21 27.17 -24.59
CA GLY A 120 -48.55 26.60 -24.54
C GLY A 120 -49.14 26.29 -25.92
N ASP A 121 -49.40 25.01 -26.15
CA ASP A 121 -50.52 24.60 -27.00
C ASP A 121 -51.73 24.50 -26.07
N GLN A 122 -52.72 25.36 -26.24
CA GLN A 122 -53.90 25.43 -25.35
C GLN A 122 -54.85 24.23 -25.52
N ASP A 123 -54.60 23.33 -26.48
CA ASP A 123 -55.47 22.19 -26.80
C ASP A 123 -54.84 20.79 -26.60
N ALA A 124 -53.61 20.68 -26.08
CA ALA A 124 -53.00 19.39 -25.76
C ALA A 124 -52.91 19.22 -24.23
N GLY A 125 -53.68 18.26 -23.69
CA GLY A 125 -53.76 17.96 -22.27
C GLY A 125 -52.39 17.90 -21.59
N LYS A 126 -52.28 18.56 -20.41
CA LYS A 126 -51.11 18.67 -19.52
C LYS A 126 -49.75 18.62 -20.24
N PRO A 127 -49.07 19.76 -20.47
CA PRO A 127 -47.73 19.73 -21.03
C PRO A 127 -46.82 18.90 -20.12
N GLU A 128 -46.41 17.72 -20.59
CA GLU A 128 -45.35 16.97 -19.94
C GLU A 128 -44.12 17.90 -19.90
N PRO A 129 -43.49 18.14 -18.75
CA PRO A 129 -42.37 19.07 -18.66
C PRO A 129 -41.32 18.73 -19.71
N TYR A 130 -41.01 19.68 -20.59
CA TYR A 130 -39.82 19.57 -21.42
C TYR A 130 -38.65 19.70 -20.47
N VAL A 131 -37.62 18.87 -20.65
CA VAL A 131 -36.42 18.77 -19.80
C VAL A 131 -36.53 17.61 -18.80
N LYS A 132 -36.25 16.39 -19.27
CA LYS A 132 -35.20 15.60 -18.60
C LYS A 132 -33.91 16.39 -18.82
N ALA A 133 -33.72 17.45 -18.06
CA ALA A 133 -32.36 17.83 -17.71
C ALA A 133 -31.89 16.55 -17.05
N GLU A 134 -30.84 15.93 -17.57
CA GLU A 134 -29.94 15.26 -16.66
C GLU A 134 -29.81 16.23 -15.49
N GLU A 135 -30.40 15.85 -14.35
CA GLU A 135 -30.63 16.74 -13.20
C GLU A 135 -29.46 17.70 -13.11
N ASP A 136 -29.72 19.01 -13.04
CA ASP A 136 -28.69 20.05 -12.94
C ASP A 136 -27.82 19.75 -11.70
N SER A 137 -26.89 18.85 -11.91
CA SER A 137 -26.18 18.10 -10.90
C SER A 137 -24.80 18.70 -10.95
N VAL A 138 -24.40 19.21 -9.79
CA VAL A 138 -23.09 19.82 -9.60
C VAL A 138 -22.06 18.91 -10.28
N PRO A 139 -21.23 19.43 -11.21
CA PRO A 139 -20.34 18.62 -12.02
C PRO A 139 -19.59 17.61 -11.14
N LYS A 140 -19.93 16.33 -11.28
CA LYS A 140 -19.32 15.28 -10.47
C LYS A 140 -17.87 15.16 -10.88
N ALA A 141 -16.98 15.64 -10.02
CA ALA A 141 -15.59 15.81 -10.37
C ALA A 141 -14.88 14.46 -10.54
N CYS A 142 -14.70 14.05 -11.79
CA CYS A 142 -13.94 12.85 -12.12
C CYS A 142 -12.43 13.10 -12.12
N CYS A 143 -11.83 12.89 -10.94
CA CYS A 143 -10.41 13.13 -10.69
C CYS A 143 -9.75 11.88 -10.08
N PRO A 144 -9.57 10.80 -10.87
CA PRO A 144 -9.17 9.49 -10.35
C PRO A 144 -7.84 9.53 -9.59
N TRP A 145 -6.84 10.23 -10.13
CA TRP A 145 -5.53 10.36 -9.49
C TRP A 145 -5.56 11.14 -8.18
N ARG A 146 -6.35 12.22 -8.09
CA ARG A 146 -6.47 12.98 -6.83
C ARG A 146 -7.12 12.13 -5.75
N ARG A 147 -8.18 11.39 -6.11
CA ARG A 147 -8.86 10.47 -5.20
C ARG A 147 -7.92 9.37 -4.72
N PHE A 148 -7.15 8.78 -5.64
CA PHE A 148 -6.19 7.72 -5.34
C PHE A 148 -5.07 8.21 -4.41
N LEU A 149 -4.43 9.34 -4.74
CA LEU A 149 -3.32 9.89 -3.94
C LEU A 149 -3.80 10.36 -2.56
N ALA A 150 -4.94 11.05 -2.48
CA ALA A 150 -5.57 11.41 -1.21
C ALA A 150 -5.78 10.18 -0.32
N ARG A 151 -6.35 9.11 -0.90
CA ARG A 151 -6.57 7.83 -0.20
C ARG A 151 -5.28 7.17 0.25
N SER A 152 -4.25 7.18 -0.60
CA SER A 152 -2.95 6.60 -0.27
C SER A 152 -2.34 7.28 0.95
N LEU A 153 -2.44 8.61 1.04
CA LEU A 153 -1.97 9.35 2.21
C LEU A 153 -2.81 9.05 3.45
N ASP A 154 -4.14 9.06 3.35
CA ASP A 154 -5.03 8.74 4.48
C ASP A 154 -4.75 7.33 5.04
N TYR A 155 -4.52 6.34 4.15
CA TYR A 155 -4.14 4.98 4.56
C TYR A 155 -2.77 4.95 5.25
N SER A 156 -1.79 5.63 4.67
CA SER A 156 -0.43 5.66 5.22
C SER A 156 -0.39 6.31 6.60
N LEU A 157 -1.23 7.33 6.85
CA LEU A 157 -1.37 7.94 8.16
C LEU A 157 -1.95 6.95 9.20
N CYS A 158 -2.98 6.19 8.82
CA CYS A 158 -3.55 5.16 9.69
C CYS A 158 -2.54 4.03 9.96
N SER A 159 -1.84 3.57 8.93
CA SER A 159 -0.78 2.57 9.05
C SER A 159 0.32 3.05 9.99
N LEU A 160 0.81 4.30 9.85
CA LEU A 160 1.85 4.85 10.71
C LEU A 160 1.42 4.90 12.18
N ILE A 161 0.16 5.25 12.49
CA ILE A 161 -0.35 5.22 13.86
C ILE A 161 -0.27 3.80 14.42
N LEU A 162 -0.71 2.81 13.66
CA LEU A 162 -0.66 1.41 14.08
C LEU A 162 0.79 0.93 14.28
N THR A 163 1.67 1.17 13.30
CA THR A 163 3.08 0.83 13.38
C THR A 163 3.75 1.50 14.59
N ALA A 164 3.43 2.77 14.87
CA ALA A 164 3.94 3.47 16.05
C ALA A 164 3.50 2.85 17.36
N VAL A 165 2.24 2.41 17.46
CA VAL A 165 1.75 1.69 18.66
C VAL A 165 2.47 0.36 18.81
N LEU A 166 2.58 -0.43 17.74
CA LEU A 166 3.27 -1.72 17.77
C LEU A 166 4.75 -1.56 18.15
N ALA A 167 5.45 -0.60 17.54
CA ALA A 167 6.87 -0.39 17.74
C ALA A 167 7.20 0.26 19.10
N LEU A 168 6.46 1.29 19.51
CA LEU A 168 6.81 2.10 20.69
C LEU A 168 6.13 1.64 21.99
N VAL A 169 4.96 1.02 21.91
CA VAL A 169 4.21 0.57 23.09
C VAL A 169 4.43 -0.92 23.33
N PHE A 170 4.37 -1.72 22.27
CA PHE A 170 4.52 -3.17 22.36
C PHE A 170 5.93 -3.65 22.02
N HIS A 171 6.86 -2.74 21.70
CA HIS A 171 8.25 -3.06 21.34
C HIS A 171 8.38 -4.14 20.26
N VAL A 172 7.42 -4.18 19.33
CA VAL A 172 7.46 -5.11 18.19
C VAL A 172 8.49 -4.62 17.20
N ASN A 173 9.48 -5.47 16.90
CA ASN A 173 10.42 -5.23 15.83
C ASN A 173 9.72 -5.28 14.47
N ILE A 174 9.52 -4.11 13.87
CA ILE A 174 8.77 -3.94 12.62
C ILE A 174 9.47 -4.62 11.45
N ALA A 175 10.80 -4.55 11.37
CA ALA A 175 11.56 -5.18 10.29
C ALA A 175 11.35 -6.70 10.31
N ARG A 176 11.49 -7.32 11.49
CA ARG A 176 11.23 -8.75 11.70
C ARG A 176 9.77 -9.11 11.44
N MET A 177 8.83 -8.30 11.90
CA MET A 177 7.40 -8.52 11.66
C MET A 177 7.08 -8.54 10.16
N GLN A 178 7.74 -7.69 9.37
CA GLN A 178 7.53 -7.58 7.92
C GLN A 178 8.03 -8.78 7.11
N GLU A 179 8.90 -9.62 7.68
CA GLU A 179 9.31 -10.89 7.08
C GLU A 179 8.20 -11.94 7.12
N ASN A 180 7.24 -11.79 8.05
CA ASN A 180 6.11 -12.70 8.20
C ASN A 180 4.89 -12.21 7.41
N LEU A 181 4.58 -12.89 6.31
CA LEU A 181 3.45 -12.56 5.42
C LEU A 181 2.11 -12.46 6.15
N PHE A 182 1.86 -13.30 7.16
CA PHE A 182 0.62 -13.27 7.93
C PHE A 182 0.53 -12.00 8.79
N ALA A 183 1.63 -11.61 9.43
CA ALA A 183 1.69 -10.39 10.23
C ALA A 183 1.51 -9.13 9.36
N VAL A 184 2.15 -9.08 8.18
CA VAL A 184 1.96 -8.00 7.20
C VAL A 184 0.49 -7.90 6.75
N CYS A 185 -0.16 -9.03 6.48
CA CYS A 185 -1.58 -9.04 6.16
C CYS A 185 -2.41 -8.47 7.34
N LEU A 186 -2.17 -8.92 8.57
CA LEU A 186 -2.89 -8.42 9.74
C LEU A 186 -2.70 -6.91 9.94
N GLU A 187 -1.48 -6.39 9.84
CA GLU A 187 -1.19 -4.96 9.91
C GLU A 187 -2.01 -4.18 8.86
N MET A 188 -2.07 -4.71 7.63
CA MET A 188 -2.87 -4.12 6.55
C MET A 188 -4.36 -4.08 6.90
N TRP A 189 -4.92 -5.16 7.45
CA TRP A 189 -6.32 -5.24 7.87
C TRP A 189 -6.65 -4.33 9.06
N PHE A 190 -5.77 -4.26 10.06
CA PHE A 190 -5.93 -3.34 11.19
C PHE A 190 -5.84 -1.88 10.76
N SER A 191 -4.92 -1.54 9.86
CA SER A 191 -4.82 -0.19 9.27
C SER A 191 -6.09 0.19 8.52
N MET A 192 -6.70 -0.77 7.82
CA MET A 192 -7.98 -0.58 7.14
C MET A 192 -9.15 -0.42 8.13
N ALA A 193 -9.17 -1.20 9.21
CA ALA A 193 -10.16 -1.07 10.28
C ALA A 193 -10.05 0.31 10.95
N LEU A 194 -8.83 0.79 11.20
CA LEU A 194 -8.58 2.13 11.72
C LEU A 194 -9.07 3.22 10.76
N MET A 195 -8.84 3.08 9.45
CA MET A 195 -9.42 3.98 8.46
C MET A 195 -10.97 3.98 8.50
N LEU A 196 -11.59 2.81 8.64
CA LEU A 196 -13.04 2.67 8.73
C LEU A 196 -13.62 3.42 9.96
N LEU A 197 -12.82 3.58 11.02
CA LEU A 197 -13.19 4.37 12.20
C LEU A 197 -12.90 5.87 12.02
N LEU A 198 -11.72 6.23 11.49
CA LEU A 198 -11.25 7.61 11.44
C LEU A 198 -11.82 8.42 10.26
N GLU A 199 -11.93 7.84 9.06
CA GLU A 199 -12.45 8.56 7.88
C GLU A 199 -13.86 9.12 8.12
N PRO A 200 -14.83 8.36 8.66
CA PRO A 200 -16.17 8.89 8.95
C PRO A 200 -16.16 10.04 9.96
N LEU A 201 -15.28 10.01 10.97
CA LEU A 201 -15.13 11.12 11.93
C LEU A 201 -14.64 12.40 11.24
N PHE A 202 -13.62 12.27 10.39
CA PHE A 202 -13.11 13.42 9.62
C PHE A 202 -14.16 13.99 8.66
N LEU A 203 -14.90 13.13 7.97
CA LEU A 203 -15.98 13.56 7.09
C LEU A 203 -17.12 14.24 7.86
N HIS A 204 -17.46 13.74 9.04
CA HIS A 204 -18.48 14.32 9.89
C HIS A 204 -18.09 15.72 10.41
N TRP A 205 -16.87 15.87 10.93
CA TRP A 205 -16.43 17.13 11.52
C TRP A 205 -15.93 18.16 10.52
N PHE A 206 -15.28 17.75 9.42
CA PHE A 206 -14.62 18.69 8.50
C PHE A 206 -15.19 18.66 7.07
N GLY A 207 -15.95 17.62 6.72
CA GLY A 207 -16.39 17.36 5.34
C GLY A 207 -15.28 16.87 4.42
N THR A 208 -14.09 16.56 4.96
CA THR A 208 -12.93 16.10 4.19
C THR A 208 -11.98 15.31 5.09
N THR A 209 -11.10 14.52 4.51
CA THR A 209 -10.00 13.80 5.19
C THR A 209 -8.67 14.55 4.98
N PRO A 210 -7.62 14.29 5.78
CA PRO A 210 -6.32 14.95 5.61
C PRO A 210 -5.77 14.90 4.18
N GLY A 211 -5.78 13.73 3.55
CA GLY A 211 -5.36 13.56 2.16
C GLY A 211 -6.28 14.24 1.17
N LYS A 212 -7.59 14.15 1.35
CA LYS A 212 -8.57 14.84 0.48
C LYS A 212 -8.43 16.36 0.57
N CYS A 213 -8.12 16.89 1.75
CA CYS A 213 -7.92 18.31 2.00
C CYS A 213 -6.75 18.87 1.17
N ILE A 214 -5.61 18.16 1.09
CA ILE A 214 -4.47 18.55 0.26
C ILE A 214 -4.87 18.74 -1.20
N PHE A 215 -5.74 17.88 -1.72
CA PHE A 215 -6.23 17.95 -3.10
C PHE A 215 -7.45 18.86 -3.29
N GLY A 216 -7.94 19.51 -2.21
CA GLY A 216 -9.12 20.37 -2.25
C GLY A 216 -10.43 19.62 -2.52
N LEU A 217 -10.49 18.34 -2.13
CA LEU A 217 -11.66 17.49 -2.30
C LEU A 217 -12.53 17.58 -1.05
N ARG A 218 -13.84 17.76 -1.23
CA ARG A 218 -14.81 17.83 -0.13
C ARG A 218 -16.04 17.03 -0.45
N LEU A 219 -16.64 16.45 0.59
CA LEU A 219 -17.84 15.64 0.50
C LEU A 219 -18.93 16.25 1.36
N GLU A 220 -20.07 16.47 0.73
CA GLU A 220 -21.27 17.02 1.35
C GLU A 220 -22.46 16.13 0.94
N ASP A 221 -23.51 16.15 1.75
CA ASP A 221 -24.80 15.53 1.43
C ASP A 221 -25.48 16.28 0.27
N GLU A 222 -26.56 15.75 -0.27
CA GLU A 222 -27.36 16.40 -1.32
C GLU A 222 -27.89 17.78 -0.89
N ASP A 223 -28.16 17.94 0.42
CA ASP A 223 -28.57 19.20 1.04
C ASP A 223 -27.40 20.19 1.29
N GLY A 224 -26.17 19.88 0.84
CA GLY A 224 -24.97 20.69 1.10
C GLY A 224 -24.47 20.65 2.55
N ARG A 225 -24.98 19.73 3.37
CA ARG A 225 -24.57 19.53 4.77
C ARG A 225 -23.38 18.56 4.86
N ARG A 226 -22.63 18.62 5.97
CA ARG A 226 -21.60 17.61 6.24
C ARG A 226 -22.26 16.24 6.44
N LEU A 227 -21.57 15.19 6.01
CA LEU A 227 -22.04 13.82 6.18
C LEU A 227 -22.26 13.49 7.67
N THR A 228 -23.33 12.77 7.97
CA THR A 228 -23.45 12.13 9.29
C THR A 228 -22.42 11.01 9.41
N TYR A 229 -22.03 10.64 10.65
CA TYR A 229 -21.09 9.54 10.88
C TYR A 229 -21.54 8.25 10.16
N ASN A 230 -22.82 7.89 10.27
CA ASN A 230 -23.37 6.69 9.64
C ASN A 230 -23.30 6.72 8.10
N LYS A 231 -23.63 7.86 7.48
CA LYS A 231 -23.47 8.02 6.02
C LYS A 231 -21.99 7.92 5.63
N GLY A 232 -21.09 8.56 6.39
CA GLY A 232 -19.64 8.46 6.20
C GLY A 232 -19.09 7.05 6.34
N LEU A 233 -19.58 6.28 7.33
CA LEU A 233 -19.20 4.89 7.59
C LEU A 233 -19.65 3.97 6.45
N ASN A 234 -20.93 4.03 6.06
CA ASN A 234 -21.47 3.25 4.95
C ASN A 234 -20.71 3.52 3.65
N ARG A 235 -20.45 4.80 3.36
CA ARG A 235 -19.63 5.20 2.23
C ARG A 235 -18.22 4.60 2.30
N THR A 236 -17.53 4.76 3.42
CA THR A 236 -16.15 4.28 3.59
C THR A 236 -16.06 2.75 3.46
N TRP A 237 -17.03 2.04 4.01
CA TRP A 237 -17.18 0.60 3.84
C TRP A 237 -17.33 0.21 2.36
N ASN A 238 -18.20 0.90 1.62
CA ASN A 238 -18.39 0.66 0.20
C ASN A 238 -17.12 0.99 -0.62
N VAL A 239 -16.33 1.99 -0.22
CA VAL A 239 -15.01 2.23 -0.84
C VAL A 239 -14.06 1.07 -0.58
N ILE A 240 -14.00 0.54 0.64
CA ILE A 240 -13.13 -0.58 1.01
C ILE A 240 -13.50 -1.85 0.23
N VAL A 241 -14.78 -2.21 0.19
CA VAL A 241 -15.26 -3.43 -0.48
C VAL A 241 -15.27 -3.24 -2.00
N GLN A 242 -15.93 -2.19 -2.49
CA GLN A 242 -16.22 -2.02 -3.91
C GLN A 242 -15.18 -1.16 -4.65
N GLY A 243 -14.35 -0.39 -3.96
CA GLY A 243 -13.26 0.38 -4.57
C GLY A 243 -11.91 -0.31 -4.44
N LEU A 244 -11.58 -0.79 -3.25
CA LEU A 244 -10.27 -1.35 -2.91
C LEU A 244 -10.23 -2.88 -2.90
N GLY A 245 -11.38 -3.55 -2.96
CA GLY A 245 -11.46 -5.00 -3.00
C GLY A 245 -10.91 -5.65 -1.73
N LEU A 246 -11.17 -5.07 -0.55
CA LEU A 246 -10.64 -5.53 0.74
C LEU A 246 -9.11 -5.62 0.79
N TYR A 247 -8.42 -4.87 -0.08
CA TYR A 247 -6.96 -4.95 -0.26
C TYR A 247 -6.42 -6.32 -0.67
N ILE A 248 -7.27 -7.25 -1.13
CA ILE A 248 -6.84 -8.55 -1.64
C ILE A 248 -5.90 -8.32 -2.84
N PRO A 249 -4.67 -8.88 -2.83
CA PRO A 249 -3.72 -8.73 -3.94
C PRO A 249 -4.34 -9.13 -5.28
N VAL A 250 -3.91 -8.48 -6.37
CA VAL A 250 -4.47 -8.61 -7.74
C VAL A 250 -5.92 -8.15 -7.88
N TYR A 251 -6.85 -8.60 -7.03
CA TYR A 251 -8.25 -8.16 -7.03
C TYR A 251 -8.37 -6.65 -6.82
N ARG A 252 -7.59 -6.10 -5.88
CA ARG A 252 -7.46 -4.64 -5.69
C ARG A 252 -7.08 -3.92 -6.99
N LEU A 253 -6.12 -4.44 -7.77
CA LEU A 253 -5.69 -3.81 -9.03
C LEU A 253 -6.82 -3.81 -10.06
N VAL A 254 -7.56 -4.92 -10.18
CA VAL A 254 -8.74 -5.01 -11.05
C VAL A 254 -9.80 -3.99 -10.64
N LYS A 255 -10.06 -3.85 -9.33
CA LYS A 255 -11.05 -2.89 -8.81
C LYS A 255 -10.62 -1.44 -9.02
N LEU A 256 -9.34 -1.12 -8.81
CA LEU A 256 -8.78 0.21 -9.11
C LEU A 256 -8.86 0.54 -10.60
N TRP A 257 -8.53 -0.41 -11.48
CA TRP A 257 -8.66 -0.23 -12.93
C TRP A 257 -10.12 -0.01 -13.35
N LYS A 258 -11.06 -0.80 -12.80
CA LYS A 258 -12.51 -0.60 -13.04
C LYS A 258 -12.98 0.77 -12.57
N SER A 259 -12.53 1.23 -11.40
CA SER A 259 -12.82 2.57 -10.88
C SER A 259 -12.27 3.67 -11.79
N TYR A 260 -11.03 3.51 -12.27
CA TYR A 260 -10.43 4.43 -13.24
C TYR A 260 -11.25 4.51 -14.54
N LYS A 261 -11.64 3.36 -15.11
CA LYS A 261 -12.44 3.29 -16.34
C LYS A 261 -13.80 3.97 -16.17
N ARG A 262 -14.54 3.66 -15.09
CA ARG A 262 -15.83 4.31 -14.77
C ARG A 262 -15.69 5.83 -14.68
N CYS A 263 -14.61 6.30 -14.07
CA CYS A 263 -14.39 7.74 -13.98
C CYS A 263 -14.12 8.38 -15.35
N GLY A 264 -13.37 7.69 -16.22
CA GLY A 264 -13.15 8.14 -17.60
C GLY A 264 -14.44 8.18 -18.43
N GLU A 265 -15.43 7.38 -18.07
CA GLU A 265 -16.75 7.31 -18.69
C GLU A 265 -17.79 8.25 -18.04
N ASN A 266 -17.38 9.08 -17.07
CA ASN A 266 -18.27 9.94 -16.26
C ASN A 266 -19.41 9.18 -15.58
N VAL A 267 -19.19 7.90 -15.27
CA VAL A 267 -20.14 7.05 -14.54
C VAL A 267 -19.95 7.24 -13.04
N ASP A 268 -21.06 7.37 -12.32
CA ASP A 268 -21.05 7.47 -10.86
C ASP A 268 -20.31 6.34 -10.18
N MET A 269 -19.61 6.67 -9.10
CA MET A 269 -18.98 5.65 -8.27
C MET A 269 -20.04 5.00 -7.37
N PRO A 270 -20.03 3.67 -7.19
CA PRO A 270 -21.01 2.97 -6.36
C PRO A 270 -21.06 3.43 -4.89
N TRP A 271 -19.99 4.05 -4.41
CA TRP A 271 -19.87 4.55 -3.04
C TRP A 271 -20.09 6.07 -2.92
N ASP A 272 -20.42 6.75 -4.01
CA ASP A 272 -20.75 8.19 -4.00
C ASP A 272 -22.26 8.43 -4.20
N GLU A 273 -23.10 7.39 -4.07
CA GLU A 273 -24.56 7.50 -4.10
C GLU A 273 -25.06 8.35 -2.92
N GLY A 274 -25.88 9.37 -3.20
CA GLY A 274 -26.38 10.31 -2.18
C GLY A 274 -25.33 11.27 -1.61
N VAL A 275 -24.20 11.48 -2.30
CA VAL A 275 -23.12 12.36 -1.84
C VAL A 275 -22.64 13.28 -2.96
N VAL A 276 -22.54 14.57 -2.67
CA VAL A 276 -22.00 15.58 -3.58
C VAL A 276 -20.50 15.71 -3.37
N TYR A 277 -19.74 15.50 -4.45
CA TYR A 277 -18.29 15.54 -4.44
C TYR A 277 -17.79 16.85 -5.07
N SER A 278 -17.39 17.81 -4.25
CA SER A 278 -16.88 19.09 -4.73
C SER A 278 -15.35 19.08 -4.81
N VAL A 279 -14.83 19.69 -5.88
CA VAL A 279 -13.40 19.81 -6.13
C VAL A 279 -13.08 21.27 -6.38
N LYS A 280 -12.21 21.83 -5.52
CA LYS A 280 -11.66 23.17 -5.73
C LYS A 280 -10.53 23.13 -6.75
N ASP A 281 -10.35 24.23 -7.48
CA ASP A 281 -9.26 24.41 -8.45
C ASP A 281 -7.91 24.02 -7.86
N PHE A 282 -7.13 23.28 -8.63
CA PHE A 282 -5.89 22.65 -8.20
C PHE A 282 -4.71 23.35 -8.85
N GLY A 283 -4.00 24.14 -8.05
CA GLY A 283 -2.70 24.69 -8.44
C GLY A 283 -1.57 23.67 -8.21
N SER A 284 -0.51 23.76 -9.02
CA SER A 284 0.69 22.91 -8.94
C SER A 284 1.32 22.86 -7.53
N PHE A 285 1.12 23.89 -6.70
CA PHE A 285 1.57 23.93 -5.31
C PHE A 285 1.01 22.79 -4.43
N ARG A 286 -0.21 22.29 -4.70
CA ARG A 286 -0.79 21.18 -3.92
C ARG A 286 -0.08 19.85 -4.15
N GLY A 287 0.54 19.66 -5.32
CA GLY A 287 1.41 18.51 -5.58
C GLY A 287 2.67 18.53 -4.70
N TRP A 288 3.27 19.72 -4.52
CA TRP A 288 4.39 19.91 -3.59
C TRP A 288 3.98 19.67 -2.14
N LEU A 289 2.79 20.13 -1.73
CA LEU A 289 2.27 19.87 -0.40
C LEU A 289 2.07 18.37 -0.14
N TYR A 290 1.58 17.62 -1.13
CA TYR A 290 1.47 16.16 -1.05
C TYR A 290 2.84 15.49 -0.90
N ALA A 291 3.82 15.88 -1.73
CA ALA A 291 5.16 15.34 -1.67
C ALA A 291 5.80 15.60 -0.29
N LEU A 292 5.69 16.83 0.23
CA LEU A 292 6.16 17.20 1.56
C LEU A 292 5.49 16.36 2.66
N ALA A 293 4.16 16.20 2.62
CA ALA A 293 3.43 15.40 3.58
C ALA A 293 3.89 13.93 3.57
N TYR A 294 4.13 13.37 2.39
CA TYR A 294 4.61 12.00 2.26
C TYR A 294 6.07 11.84 2.73
N THR A 295 6.93 12.82 2.45
CA THR A 295 8.31 12.84 2.98
C THR A 295 8.34 12.91 4.50
N LEU A 296 7.50 13.76 5.11
CA LEU A 296 7.36 13.84 6.56
C LEU A 296 6.84 12.52 7.15
N LEU A 297 5.93 11.84 6.45
CA LEU A 297 5.41 10.54 6.86
C LEU A 297 6.51 9.47 6.85
N ILE A 298 7.33 9.41 5.80
CA ILE A 298 8.48 8.51 5.74
C ILE A 298 9.46 8.82 6.88
N GLY A 299 9.78 10.11 7.09
CA GLY A 299 10.65 10.54 8.17
C GLY A 299 10.12 10.14 9.55
N ALA A 300 8.81 10.28 9.79
CA ALA A 300 8.16 9.85 11.02
C ALA A 300 8.21 8.33 11.20
N SER A 301 8.01 7.55 10.14
CA SER A 301 8.15 6.09 10.17
C SER A 301 9.56 5.65 10.54
N VAL A 302 10.58 6.24 9.90
CA VAL A 302 11.99 5.99 10.21
C VAL A 302 12.32 6.37 11.66
N MET A 303 11.77 7.48 12.14
CA MET A 303 11.93 7.90 13.54
C MET A 303 11.30 6.89 14.51
N VAL A 304 10.08 6.42 14.24
CA VAL A 304 9.39 5.42 15.06
C VAL A 304 10.24 4.16 15.21
N THR A 305 10.76 3.61 14.11
CA THR A 305 11.60 2.41 14.15
C THR A 305 12.91 2.66 14.88
N ALA A 306 13.55 3.81 14.64
CA ALA A 306 14.79 4.19 15.30
C ALA A 306 14.63 4.37 16.83
N PHE A 307 13.48 4.89 17.27
CA PHE A 307 13.16 5.02 18.69
C PHE A 307 12.82 3.67 19.34
N ALA A 308 12.17 2.76 18.62
CA ALA A 308 11.83 1.43 19.14
C ALA A 308 13.08 0.58 19.45
N GLU A 309 14.17 0.78 18.71
CA GLU A 309 15.47 0.12 18.92
C GLU A 309 16.28 0.70 20.09
N VAL A 310 15.79 1.74 20.77
CA VAL A 310 16.52 2.35 21.88
C VAL A 310 16.47 1.45 23.12
N PRO A 311 17.63 1.06 23.69
CA PRO A 311 17.65 0.33 24.95
C PRO A 311 17.04 1.17 26.09
N PRO A 312 16.33 0.54 27.04
CA PRO A 312 15.62 1.25 28.10
C PRO A 312 16.53 2.09 29.00
N ASN A 313 17.73 1.58 29.32
CA ASN A 313 18.72 2.26 30.16
C ASN A 313 19.79 2.95 29.29
N ARG A 314 20.14 4.22 29.58
CA ARG A 314 21.04 5.05 28.75
C ARG A 314 22.08 5.80 29.58
N GLY A 315 23.29 5.97 29.01
CA GLY A 315 24.40 6.70 29.66
C GLY A 315 25.24 5.82 30.57
N ASP A 316 25.65 6.34 31.73
CA ASP A 316 26.30 5.56 32.78
C ASP A 316 25.30 4.56 33.36
N MET A 317 25.69 3.29 33.43
CA MET A 317 24.79 2.20 33.81
C MET A 317 25.43 1.22 34.77
N THR A 318 24.61 0.62 35.62
CA THR A 318 25.01 -0.48 36.50
C THR A 318 24.98 -1.82 35.75
N VAL A 319 25.51 -2.88 36.36
CA VAL A 319 25.46 -4.24 35.80
C VAL A 319 24.02 -4.72 35.60
N ALA A 320 23.14 -4.47 36.56
CA ALA A 320 21.72 -4.80 36.42
C ALA A 320 21.05 -4.08 35.23
N GLN A 321 21.39 -2.80 35.00
CA GLN A 321 20.85 -2.04 33.88
C GLN A 321 21.41 -2.49 32.53
N PHE A 322 22.66 -2.94 32.50
CA PHE A 322 23.26 -3.58 31.33
C PHE A 322 22.54 -4.90 30.99
N ALA A 323 22.30 -5.75 32.00
CA ALA A 323 21.56 -7.00 31.83
C ALA A 323 20.12 -6.76 31.33
N GLU A 324 19.41 -5.75 31.86
CA GLU A 324 18.09 -5.34 31.37
C GLU A 324 18.13 -4.93 29.89
N ASN A 325 19.13 -4.13 29.49
CA ASN A 325 19.30 -3.73 28.09
C ASN A 325 19.59 -4.95 27.19
N TYR A 326 20.46 -5.85 27.63
CA TYR A 326 20.83 -7.05 26.89
C TYR A 326 19.61 -7.93 26.62
N ASN A 327 18.86 -8.26 27.67
CA ASN A 327 17.69 -9.12 27.57
C ASN A 327 16.58 -8.47 26.71
N PHE A 328 16.37 -7.16 26.86
CA PHE A 328 15.43 -6.41 26.02
C PHE A 328 15.80 -6.51 24.53
N LEU A 329 17.07 -6.29 24.19
CA LEU A 329 17.52 -6.36 22.79
C LEU A 329 17.52 -7.79 22.25
N ALA A 330 17.85 -8.78 23.07
CA ALA A 330 17.75 -10.19 22.70
C ALA A 330 16.32 -10.56 22.29
N GLU A 331 15.32 -10.17 23.09
CA GLU A 331 13.90 -10.38 22.77
C GLU A 331 13.47 -9.57 21.51
N TYR A 332 13.87 -8.30 21.44
CA TYR A 332 13.54 -7.41 20.32
C TYR A 332 14.06 -7.92 18.98
N TYR A 333 15.30 -8.41 18.92
CA TYR A 333 15.86 -9.02 17.71
C TYR A 333 15.44 -10.48 17.53
N GLY A 334 14.99 -11.17 18.58
CA GLY A 334 14.61 -12.59 18.54
C GLY A 334 15.80 -13.53 18.57
N ILE A 335 16.85 -13.12 19.27
CA ILE A 335 18.04 -13.92 19.51
C ILE A 335 17.74 -14.73 20.77
N ASP A 336 17.40 -16.01 20.59
CA ASP A 336 17.16 -16.96 21.69
C ASP A 336 18.40 -17.84 21.88
N SER A 337 19.14 -17.59 22.97
CA SER A 337 20.27 -18.42 23.40
C SER A 337 19.86 -19.46 24.46
N GLY A 338 18.57 -19.54 24.84
CA GLY A 338 18.12 -20.36 25.96
C GLY A 338 18.53 -19.82 27.34
N GLN A 339 19.22 -18.69 27.39
CA GLN A 339 19.73 -18.05 28.60
C GLN A 339 19.41 -16.55 28.59
N TYR A 340 19.45 -15.92 29.76
CA TYR A 340 19.32 -14.48 29.96
C TYR A 340 20.35 -14.01 30.98
N LEU A 341 20.67 -12.71 31.00
CA LEU A 341 21.53 -12.14 32.05
C LEU A 341 20.69 -11.78 33.27
N ASP A 342 21.08 -12.27 34.44
CA ASP A 342 20.44 -11.90 35.70
C ASP A 342 20.85 -10.49 36.17
N ARG A 343 20.39 -10.07 37.36
CA ARG A 343 20.69 -8.74 37.90
C ARG A 343 22.17 -8.53 38.24
N ASP A 344 22.91 -9.60 38.43
CA ASP A 344 24.34 -9.58 38.72
C ASP A 344 25.19 -9.69 37.45
N GLY A 345 24.55 -9.78 36.27
CA GLY A 345 25.20 -9.86 34.97
C GLY A 345 25.71 -11.25 34.63
N LEU A 346 25.20 -12.28 35.30
CA LEU A 346 25.58 -13.67 35.09
C LEU A 346 24.54 -14.41 34.24
N TRP A 347 24.97 -15.43 33.51
CA TRP A 347 24.07 -16.24 32.71
C TRP A 347 23.14 -17.08 33.57
N ALA A 348 21.84 -16.94 33.34
CA ALA A 348 20.79 -17.75 33.95
C ALA A 348 19.97 -18.44 32.87
N ALA A 349 19.58 -19.70 33.10
CA ALA A 349 18.76 -20.44 32.15
C ALA A 349 17.32 -19.87 32.10
N ASN A 350 16.77 -19.74 30.89
CA ASN A 350 15.36 -19.42 30.72
C ASN A 350 14.50 -20.54 31.33
N LYS A 351 13.43 -20.17 32.05
CA LYS A 351 12.43 -21.16 32.49
C LYS A 351 11.68 -21.69 31.27
N THR A 352 12.14 -22.80 30.72
CA THR A 352 11.45 -23.48 29.63
C THR A 352 10.39 -24.42 30.21
N ASP A 353 9.14 -23.95 30.26
CA ASP A 353 8.00 -24.82 30.58
C ASP A 353 7.81 -25.85 29.44
N GLY A 354 8.45 -27.02 29.58
CA GLY A 354 8.25 -28.18 28.72
C GLY A 354 9.04 -28.20 27.41
N THR A 355 10.02 -27.31 27.20
CA THR A 355 10.93 -27.34 26.04
C THR A 355 12.30 -27.91 26.43
N PHE A 356 12.74 -28.94 25.71
CA PHE A 356 14.07 -29.54 25.88
C PHE A 356 15.03 -28.91 24.87
N ILE A 357 16.09 -28.25 25.36
CA ILE A 357 17.18 -27.76 24.52
C ILE A 357 18.19 -28.90 24.37
N ILE A 358 18.38 -29.38 23.13
CA ILE A 358 19.45 -30.33 22.81
C ILE A 358 20.63 -29.49 22.30
N ASN A 359 21.64 -29.33 23.14
CA ASN A 359 22.88 -28.67 22.75
C ASN A 359 23.71 -29.68 21.94
N LEU A 360 23.90 -29.43 20.64
CA LEU A 360 24.51 -30.36 19.69
C LEU A 360 26.04 -30.34 19.70
N GLY A 361 26.64 -29.95 20.83
CA GLY A 361 28.07 -29.67 20.98
C GLY A 361 28.36 -28.19 20.78
N GLY A 362 29.29 -27.66 21.58
CA GLY A 362 29.65 -26.24 21.57
C GLY A 362 30.24 -25.77 22.89
N VAL A 363 31.23 -24.90 22.82
CA VAL A 363 31.79 -24.24 24.02
C VAL A 363 30.70 -23.37 24.66
N GLU A 364 30.51 -23.50 25.98
CA GLU A 364 29.55 -22.67 26.73
C GLU A 364 29.89 -21.18 26.61
N THR A 365 28.84 -20.35 26.60
CA THR A 365 28.99 -18.90 26.57
C THR A 365 29.68 -18.44 27.86
N PRO A 366 30.86 -17.78 27.80
CA PRO A 366 31.54 -17.31 29.00
C PRO A 366 30.80 -16.14 29.64
N ASP A 367 31.02 -15.95 30.94
CA ASP A 367 30.52 -14.80 31.68
C ASP A 367 31.19 -13.51 31.23
N PHE A 368 30.46 -12.40 31.37
CA PHE A 368 31.05 -11.06 31.24
C PHE A 368 31.72 -10.65 32.56
N GLU A 369 32.93 -10.13 32.46
CA GLU A 369 33.65 -9.51 33.57
C GLU A 369 33.43 -7.99 33.56
N TYR A 370 33.15 -7.40 34.72
CA TYR A 370 32.82 -5.99 34.84
C TYR A 370 33.82 -5.26 35.75
N THR A 371 34.40 -4.16 35.25
CA THR A 371 35.13 -3.21 36.10
C THR A 371 34.28 -1.98 36.34
N LEU A 372 34.05 -1.64 37.61
CA LEU A 372 33.20 -0.52 38.02
C LEU A 372 34.03 0.70 38.40
N LYS A 373 33.52 1.88 38.04
CA LYS A 373 34.00 3.19 38.49
C LYS A 373 32.80 3.99 38.99
N ASP A 374 32.87 4.45 40.24
CA ASP A 374 31.78 5.19 40.90
C ASP A 374 30.42 4.45 40.88
N GLY A 375 30.44 3.11 40.90
CA GLY A 375 29.25 2.26 40.87
C GLY A 375 28.67 2.00 39.47
N TYR A 376 29.29 2.53 38.42
CA TYR A 376 28.89 2.34 37.02
C TYR A 376 29.93 1.52 36.27
N ILE A 377 29.51 0.82 35.21
CA ILE A 377 30.40 0.05 34.35
C ILE A 377 31.38 0.98 33.65
N ASN A 378 32.68 0.74 33.84
CA ASN A 378 33.77 1.38 33.13
C ASN A 378 34.36 0.46 32.06
N GLU A 379 34.45 -0.84 32.35
CA GLU A 379 34.94 -1.85 31.41
C GLU A 379 34.05 -3.10 31.46
N ILE A 380 33.77 -3.67 30.29
CA ILE A 380 33.19 -5.01 30.12
C ILE A 380 34.23 -5.84 29.37
N ARG A 381 34.53 -7.04 29.87
CA ARG A 381 35.45 -7.98 29.23
C ARG A 381 34.80 -9.35 29.09
N MET A 382 35.14 -10.04 28.01
CA MET A 382 34.76 -11.43 27.77
C MET A 382 35.98 -12.14 27.22
N THR A 383 36.35 -13.26 27.85
CA THR A 383 37.51 -14.05 27.44
C THR A 383 37.08 -15.49 27.23
N VAL A 384 37.39 -16.03 26.05
CA VAL A 384 37.22 -17.45 25.74
C VAL A 384 38.60 -18.03 25.52
N GLU A 385 39.03 -18.96 26.37
CA GLU A 385 40.24 -19.74 26.17
C GLU A 385 39.86 -21.23 26.10
N VAL A 386 40.19 -21.86 24.99
CA VAL A 386 39.88 -23.26 24.72
C VAL A 386 41.15 -23.96 24.28
N THR A 387 41.48 -25.07 24.93
CA THR A 387 42.65 -25.90 24.60
C THR A 387 42.18 -27.31 24.31
N ASP A 388 42.56 -27.84 23.15
CA ASP A 388 42.32 -29.22 22.72
C ASP A 388 40.86 -29.72 22.89
N SER A 389 39.87 -28.82 22.76
CA SER A 389 38.45 -29.21 22.82
C SER A 389 37.96 -29.83 21.51
N GLU A 390 37.18 -30.90 21.62
CA GLU A 390 36.47 -31.53 20.50
C GLU A 390 35.14 -30.82 20.16
N ASP A 391 34.68 -29.91 21.03
CA ASP A 391 33.49 -29.10 20.78
C ASP A 391 33.73 -28.05 19.69
N TRP A 392 32.67 -27.72 18.96
CA TRP A 392 32.70 -26.60 18.01
C TRP A 392 32.79 -25.27 18.75
N ILE A 393 33.61 -24.35 18.26
CA ILE A 393 33.74 -23.01 18.85
C ILE A 393 32.93 -22.03 17.98
N GLY A 394 31.87 -21.47 18.55
CA GLY A 394 31.07 -20.44 17.88
C GLY A 394 31.82 -19.11 17.76
N SER A 395 31.32 -18.22 16.92
CA SER A 395 31.89 -16.87 16.79
C SER A 395 31.48 -15.90 17.91
N PHE A 396 30.51 -16.27 18.74
CA PHE A 396 29.89 -15.42 19.75
C PHE A 396 29.35 -14.08 19.20
N GLY A 397 29.09 -14.00 17.89
CA GLY A 397 28.77 -12.75 17.22
C GLY A 397 27.46 -12.12 17.70
N ASN A 398 26.46 -12.94 18.04
CA ASN A 398 25.18 -12.46 18.57
C ASN A 398 25.35 -11.87 19.97
N GLU A 399 26.10 -12.55 20.83
CA GLU A 399 26.40 -12.17 22.21
C GLU A 399 27.18 -10.86 22.24
N LEU A 400 28.23 -10.75 21.43
CA LEU A 400 29.04 -9.55 21.30
C LEU A 400 28.23 -8.39 20.71
N THR A 401 27.41 -8.64 19.68
CA THR A 401 26.55 -7.60 19.08
C THR A 401 25.55 -7.06 20.11
N LEU A 402 24.88 -7.94 20.86
CA LEU A 402 23.95 -7.56 21.91
C LEU A 402 24.65 -6.81 23.05
N ALA A 403 25.82 -7.25 23.49
CA ALA A 403 26.61 -6.56 24.52
C ALA A 403 26.99 -5.14 24.07
N VAL A 404 27.44 -4.99 22.82
CA VAL A 404 27.83 -3.69 22.27
C VAL A 404 26.63 -2.76 22.10
N LEU A 405 25.51 -3.25 21.59
CA LEU A 405 24.29 -2.46 21.49
C LEU A 405 23.76 -2.04 22.87
N SER A 406 23.88 -2.92 23.87
CA SER A 406 23.45 -2.70 25.25
C SER A 406 24.29 -1.66 25.99
N PHE A 407 25.59 -1.58 25.71
CA PHE A 407 26.52 -0.67 26.40
C PHE A 407 26.90 0.55 25.56
N ALA A 408 27.51 0.34 24.39
CA ALA A 408 27.92 1.41 23.48
C ALA A 408 26.71 2.06 22.78
N GLY A 409 25.76 1.25 22.29
CA GLY A 409 24.52 1.73 21.67
C GLY A 409 23.62 2.54 22.63
N ALA A 410 23.77 2.31 23.93
CA ALA A 410 23.07 3.02 24.99
C ALA A 410 23.72 4.36 25.38
N GLN A 411 24.92 4.70 24.88
CA GLN A 411 25.50 6.01 25.12
C GLN A 411 24.69 7.12 24.42
N ARG A 412 24.73 8.35 24.95
CA ARG A 412 23.96 9.48 24.41
C ARG A 412 24.45 9.89 23.01
N ASP A 413 25.73 9.71 22.77
CA ASP A 413 26.40 10.09 21.51
C ASP A 413 26.31 9.00 20.43
N ALA A 414 25.68 7.86 20.72
CA ALA A 414 25.54 6.73 19.79
C ALA A 414 24.65 7.03 18.56
N GLY A 415 23.98 8.20 18.53
CA GLY A 415 23.13 8.65 17.43
C GLY A 415 21.82 7.87 17.32
N LEU A 416 20.72 8.58 17.09
CA LEU A 416 19.41 7.95 16.91
C LEU A 416 19.09 7.66 15.44
N LEU A 417 19.68 8.43 14.51
CA LEU A 417 19.38 8.40 13.08
C LEU A 417 20.61 8.02 12.26
N PHE A 418 20.38 7.58 11.02
CA PHE A 418 21.41 7.29 10.01
C PHE A 418 22.37 6.14 10.38
N GLY A 419 21.82 5.04 10.87
CA GLY A 419 22.57 3.79 11.01
C GLY A 419 23.63 3.80 12.11
N GLY A 420 23.62 4.75 13.05
CA GLY A 420 24.62 4.82 14.13
C GLY A 420 24.79 3.52 14.90
N ARG A 421 23.70 2.94 15.41
CA ARG A 421 23.71 1.65 16.14
C ARG A 421 23.77 0.44 15.25
N LYS A 422 23.02 0.44 14.14
CA LYS A 422 23.02 -0.67 13.19
C LYS A 422 24.40 -0.88 12.57
N ALA A 423 25.11 0.19 12.22
CA ALA A 423 26.48 0.09 11.71
C ALA A 423 27.45 -0.50 12.74
N ILE A 424 27.27 -0.20 14.03
CA ILE A 424 28.08 -0.82 15.09
C ILE A 424 27.85 -2.34 15.13
N ALA A 425 26.61 -2.79 14.95
CA ALA A 425 26.28 -4.21 14.89
C ALA A 425 26.80 -4.88 13.60
N ASP A 426 26.60 -4.25 12.44
CA ASP A 426 27.03 -4.78 11.14
C ASP A 426 28.56 -4.98 11.10
N GLU A 427 29.33 -4.06 11.68
CA GLU A 427 30.81 -4.10 11.72
C GLU A 427 31.35 -5.23 12.62
N ILE A 428 30.62 -5.61 13.68
CA ILE A 428 30.97 -6.77 14.53
C ILE A 428 30.67 -8.08 13.80
N ALA A 429 29.59 -8.10 13.02
CA ALA A 429 29.13 -9.28 12.31
C ALA A 429 29.90 -9.58 11.02
N GLU A 430 30.58 -8.59 10.41
CA GLU A 430 31.24 -8.73 9.10
C GLU A 430 32.42 -9.72 9.11
N ASP A 431 33.27 -9.66 10.13
CA ASP A 431 34.38 -10.60 10.33
C ASP A 431 34.31 -11.20 11.73
N PRO A 432 33.62 -12.34 11.95
CA PRO A 432 33.36 -12.85 13.29
C PRO A 432 34.61 -13.36 14.04
N PHE A 433 35.65 -13.76 13.32
CA PHE A 433 36.89 -14.34 13.89
C PHE A 433 38.14 -13.45 13.68
N GLY A 434 37.97 -12.23 13.16
CA GLY A 434 39.06 -11.27 12.98
C GLY A 434 39.29 -10.35 14.18
N ASP A 435 40.46 -9.71 14.21
CA ASP A 435 40.73 -8.62 15.15
C ASP A 435 39.88 -7.39 14.82
N LEU A 436 39.40 -6.70 15.86
CA LEU A 436 38.61 -5.47 15.73
C LEU A 436 39.09 -4.45 16.75
N GLU A 437 39.42 -3.24 16.30
CA GLU A 437 39.62 -2.09 17.20
C GLU A 437 38.77 -0.93 16.73
N TYR A 438 37.84 -0.51 17.58
CA TYR A 438 36.81 0.45 17.22
C TYR A 438 36.63 1.48 18.34
N SER A 439 36.31 2.73 17.98
CA SER A 439 35.98 3.75 18.98
C SER A 439 34.82 4.62 18.50
N ARG A 440 33.72 4.62 19.26
CA ARG A 440 32.55 5.47 18.99
C ARG A 440 31.78 5.77 20.26
N ALA A 441 31.16 6.94 20.30
CA ALA A 441 30.32 7.39 21.42
C ALA A 441 31.04 7.34 22.79
N GLY A 442 32.36 7.58 22.79
CA GLY A 442 33.20 7.52 23.98
C GLY A 442 33.54 6.11 24.44
N ILE A 443 33.15 5.05 23.72
CA ILE A 443 33.52 3.67 24.05
C ILE A 443 34.62 3.21 23.09
N LYS A 444 35.70 2.66 23.65
CA LYS A 444 36.74 1.94 22.93
C LYS A 444 36.46 0.45 23.03
N MET A 445 36.30 -0.21 21.89
CA MET A 445 36.07 -1.63 21.78
C MET A 445 37.29 -2.30 21.14
N ARG A 446 37.66 -3.46 21.68
CA ARG A 446 38.73 -4.30 21.14
C ARG A 446 38.30 -5.76 21.16
N ARG A 447 38.43 -6.43 20.03
CA ARG A 447 38.39 -7.89 19.91
C ARG A 447 39.74 -8.36 19.39
N HIS A 448 40.36 -9.30 20.08
CA HIS A 448 41.53 -10.02 19.61
C HIS A 448 41.19 -11.50 19.51
N VAL A 449 41.49 -12.12 18.36
CA VAL A 449 41.25 -13.55 18.13
C VAL A 449 42.55 -14.19 17.69
N ALA A 450 42.98 -15.23 18.39
CA ALA A 450 44.15 -16.03 18.06
C ALA A 450 43.79 -17.52 18.11
N TYR A 451 44.19 -18.28 17.09
CA TYR A 451 43.93 -19.70 17.05
C TYR A 451 45.04 -20.48 16.32
N GLU A 452 45.29 -21.70 16.79
CA GLU A 452 46.23 -22.68 16.23
C GLU A 452 45.55 -24.07 16.28
N GLY A 453 45.76 -24.93 15.28
CA GLY A 453 45.13 -26.25 15.23
C GLY A 453 43.60 -26.25 15.10
N TYR A 454 43.02 -25.17 14.58
CA TYR A 454 41.57 -25.04 14.29
C TYR A 454 41.32 -24.59 12.85
N ILE A 455 40.33 -25.22 12.21
CA ILE A 455 39.86 -24.90 10.86
C ILE A 455 38.65 -23.98 10.96
N MET A 456 38.77 -22.79 10.36
CA MET A 456 37.69 -21.81 10.30
C MET A 456 36.66 -22.14 9.23
N THR A 457 35.40 -22.23 9.63
CA THR A 457 34.23 -22.17 8.73
C THR A 457 33.56 -20.80 8.83
N SER A 458 32.46 -20.54 8.11
CA SER A 458 31.79 -19.24 8.14
C SER A 458 31.28 -18.79 9.53
N TYR A 459 31.01 -19.71 10.45
CA TYR A 459 30.42 -19.37 11.77
C TYR A 459 30.97 -20.17 12.95
N VAL A 460 31.75 -21.23 12.70
CA VAL A 460 32.33 -22.08 13.74
C VAL A 460 33.78 -22.45 13.43
N MET A 461 34.57 -22.65 14.48
CA MET A 461 35.89 -23.27 14.39
C MET A 461 35.78 -24.74 14.78
N ILE A 462 36.41 -25.60 13.99
CA ILE A 462 36.46 -27.05 14.22
C ILE A 462 37.91 -27.45 14.41
N ARG A 463 38.19 -28.27 15.42
CA ARG A 463 39.56 -28.74 15.71
C ARG A 463 40.13 -29.54 14.54
N ASP A 464 41.39 -29.26 14.20
CA ASP A 464 42.20 -30.14 13.37
C ASP A 464 42.86 -31.21 14.28
N GLU A 465 42.50 -32.47 14.10
CA GLU A 465 43.03 -33.58 14.91
C GLU A 465 44.55 -33.81 14.72
N SER A 466 45.16 -33.19 13.71
CA SER A 466 46.60 -33.36 13.40
C SER A 466 47.54 -32.42 14.16
N GLU A 467 47.01 -31.38 14.82
CA GLU A 467 47.78 -30.36 15.54
C GLU A 467 47.22 -30.14 16.96
N SER A 468 48.04 -29.59 17.86
CA SER A 468 47.54 -29.13 19.17
C SER A 468 46.64 -27.91 18.97
N GLY A 469 45.42 -27.97 19.50
CA GLY A 469 44.42 -26.93 19.33
C GLY A 469 44.51 -25.88 20.43
N ARG A 470 44.69 -24.61 20.08
CA ARG A 470 44.50 -23.48 21.00
C ARG A 470 43.63 -22.42 20.36
N PHE A 471 42.62 -21.94 21.07
CA PHE A 471 41.78 -20.82 20.66
C PHE A 471 41.69 -19.81 21.80
N LEU A 472 41.86 -18.53 21.47
CA LEU A 472 41.74 -17.39 22.36
C LEU A 472 40.89 -16.32 21.69
N LEU A 473 39.82 -15.89 22.35
CA LEU A 473 39.08 -14.67 22.03
C LEU A 473 39.10 -13.76 23.25
N GLU A 474 39.65 -12.57 23.09
CA GLU A 474 39.59 -11.50 24.08
C GLU A 474 38.76 -10.36 23.53
N PHE A 475 37.66 -10.06 24.19
CA PHE A 475 36.80 -8.94 23.86
C PHE A 475 36.73 -7.97 25.04
N SER A 476 36.80 -6.67 24.75
CA SER A 476 36.67 -5.62 25.76
C SER A 476 35.96 -4.38 25.22
N MET A 477 35.19 -3.73 26.08
CA MET A 477 34.62 -2.40 25.87
C MET A 477 34.99 -1.52 27.07
N THR A 478 35.62 -0.37 26.83
CA THR A 478 36.04 0.56 27.89
C THR A 478 35.53 1.97 27.60
N LYS A 479 35.08 2.65 28.64
CA LYS A 479 34.63 4.04 28.59
C LYS A 479 35.75 5.05 28.86
#